data_AF-A0A9R1V8K2-F1
#
_entry.id   AF-A0A9R1V8K2-F1
#
_cell.length_a   1.000
_cell.length_b   1.000
_cell.length_c   1.000
_cell.angle_alpha   90.00
_cell.angle_beta   90.00
_cell.angle_gamma   90.00
#
_symmetry.space_group_name_H-M   'P 1'
#
loop_
_entity.id
_entity.type
_entity.pdbx_description
1 polymer ?
#
loop_
_entity_poly.entity_id
_entity_poly.type
_entity_poly.pdbx_seq_one_letter_code
_entity_poly.pdbx_strand_id
1 'polypeptide(L)'
;MGKLACPICLKDTRSRRICGKQCYTGHRCFLSKTHRWLNSKEFDGKKELREKPRRFIGDQILTQLADIPRRTSGKAPSNVDKKRKQSANELNWSKKSILFELPYWSKLLMRHNLDAYKGKCP
;
A
#
# COMPACT_ATOMS: atom_id res chain seq x y z
N MET A 1 -8.48 -6.50 -4.61
CA MET A 1 -7.54 -5.37 -4.71
C MET A 1 -7.52 -4.57 -3.42
N GLY A 2 -6.34 -4.33 -2.84
CA GLY A 2 -6.20 -3.68 -1.53
C GLY A 2 -6.29 -2.16 -1.59
N LYS A 3 -6.91 -1.53 -0.58
CA LYS A 3 -7.04 -0.06 -0.49
C LYS A 3 -5.71 0.68 -0.33
N LEU A 4 -4.65 -0.03 0.06
CA LEU A 4 -3.35 0.52 0.47
C LEU A 4 -2.21 -0.12 -0.33
N ALA A 5 -2.46 -0.43 -1.61
CA ALA A 5 -1.53 -1.17 -2.45
C ALA A 5 -0.31 -0.36 -2.89
N CYS A 6 -0.36 0.98 -2.86
CA CYS A 6 0.74 1.79 -3.38
C CYS A 6 1.95 1.70 -2.44
N PRO A 7 3.11 1.20 -2.91
CA PRO A 7 4.34 1.09 -2.11
C PRO A 7 4.93 2.44 -1.74
N ILE A 8 4.57 3.49 -2.47
CA ILE A 8 5.07 4.85 -2.27
C ILE A 8 4.19 5.57 -1.25
N CYS A 9 2.87 5.56 -1.46
CA CYS A 9 1.94 6.28 -0.61
C CYS A 9 1.61 5.49 0.67
N LEU A 10 1.70 4.16 0.66
CA LEU A 10 1.43 3.30 1.82
C LEU A 10 0.09 3.68 2.48
N LYS A 11 0.11 4.11 3.74
CA LYS A 11 -1.08 4.55 4.49
C LYS A 11 -1.75 5.79 3.90
N ASP A 12 -0.99 6.61 3.17
CA ASP A 12 -1.45 7.83 2.50
C ASP A 12 -2.02 7.55 1.10
N THR A 13 -2.14 6.27 0.72
CA THR A 13 -2.78 5.86 -0.54
C THR A 13 -4.24 6.29 -0.56
N ARG A 14 -4.59 7.22 -1.45
CA ARG A 14 -5.99 7.46 -1.77
C ARG A 14 -6.49 6.41 -2.74
N SER A 15 -7.36 5.54 -2.25
CA SER A 15 -8.07 4.58 -3.06
C SER A 15 -9.58 4.82 -2.95
N ARG A 16 -10.29 4.75 -4.07
CA ARG A 16 -11.76 4.82 -4.13
C ARG A 16 -12.28 3.77 -5.10
N ARG A 17 -13.50 3.27 -4.86
CA ARG A 17 -14.14 2.31 -5.75
C ARG A 17 -14.95 3.09 -6.80
N ILE A 18 -14.66 2.87 -8.08
CA ILE A 18 -15.33 3.49 -9.22
C ILE A 18 -15.82 2.36 -10.13
N CYS A 19 -17.11 2.33 -10.44
CA CYS A 19 -17.72 1.30 -11.30
C CYS A 19 -17.30 -0.14 -10.91
N GLY A 20 -17.31 -0.45 -9.61
CA GLY A 20 -16.93 -1.78 -9.11
C GLY A 20 -15.42 -2.05 -9.02
N LYS A 21 -14.56 -1.21 -9.61
CA LYS A 21 -13.10 -1.37 -9.60
C LYS A 21 -12.45 -0.49 -8.54
N GLN A 22 -11.37 -0.98 -7.93
CA GLN A 22 -10.55 -0.18 -7.02
C GLN A 22 -9.64 0.73 -7.85
N CYS A 23 -9.82 2.04 -7.70
CA CYS A 23 -9.02 3.05 -8.38
C CYS A 23 -8.17 3.81 -7.35
N TYR A 24 -6.98 4.23 -7.79
CA TYR A 24 -6.07 5.05 -6.97
C TYR A 24 -6.08 6.46 -7.55
N THR A 25 -6.70 7.36 -6.82
CA THR A 25 -6.99 8.74 -7.28
C THR A 25 -6.28 9.71 -6.36
N GLY A 26 -5.60 10.72 -6.87
CA GLY A 26 -4.81 11.62 -6.02
C GLY A 26 -3.30 11.39 -6.10
N HIS A 27 -2.83 10.81 -7.21
CA HIS A 27 -1.43 10.86 -7.62
C HIS A 27 -0.99 12.26 -8.10
N ARG A 28 -1.95 13.19 -8.26
CA ARG A 28 -1.65 14.59 -8.59
C ARG A 28 -0.74 15.26 -7.56
N CYS A 29 -0.70 14.78 -6.31
CA CYS A 29 0.23 15.27 -5.30
C CYS A 29 1.70 15.19 -5.72
N PHE A 30 2.07 14.30 -6.65
CA PHE A 30 3.44 14.18 -7.17
C PHE A 30 3.81 15.23 -8.23
N LEU A 31 2.85 16.00 -8.75
CA LEU A 31 3.09 17.06 -9.73
C LEU A 31 3.87 18.23 -9.12
N SER A 32 4.33 19.15 -9.97
CA SER A 32 4.90 20.43 -9.52
C SER A 32 3.84 21.27 -8.81
N LYS A 33 4.23 22.08 -7.80
CA LYS A 33 3.33 22.95 -7.05
C LYS A 33 2.63 24.00 -7.94
N THR A 34 3.22 24.35 -9.08
CA THR A 34 2.64 25.29 -10.06
C THR A 34 1.78 24.60 -11.11
N HIS A 35 1.61 23.27 -11.05
CA HIS A 35 0.93 22.52 -12.10
C HIS A 35 -0.58 22.79 -12.11
N ARG A 36 -1.15 23.21 -13.25
CA ARG A 36 -2.58 23.58 -13.38
C ARG A 36 -3.55 22.51 -12.88
N TRP A 37 -3.21 21.24 -13.07
CA TRP A 37 -4.05 20.13 -12.61
C TRP A 37 -4.17 20.01 -11.10
N LEU A 38 -3.33 20.63 -10.28
CA LEU A 38 -3.56 20.69 -8.84
C LEU A 38 -4.83 21.48 -8.50
N ASN A 39 -5.15 22.50 -9.29
CA ASN A 39 -6.33 23.35 -9.09
C ASN A 39 -7.58 22.90 -9.86
N SER A 40 -7.43 21.97 -10.82
CA SER A 40 -8.57 21.43 -11.57
C SER A 40 -9.46 20.54 -10.69
N LYS A 41 -10.78 20.63 -10.89
CA LYS A 41 -11.77 19.75 -10.24
C LYS A 41 -12.21 18.58 -11.14
N GLU A 42 -11.67 18.47 -12.36
CA GLU A 42 -12.10 17.49 -13.37
C GLU A 42 -11.82 16.03 -12.97
N PHE A 43 -10.83 15.79 -12.10
CA PHE A 43 -10.40 14.43 -11.75
C PHE A 43 -11.28 13.77 -10.67
N ASP A 44 -11.38 14.40 -9.51
CA ASP A 44 -12.11 13.88 -8.36
C ASP A 44 -12.99 14.93 -7.65
N GLY A 45 -13.32 16.01 -8.35
CA GLY A 45 -14.15 17.11 -7.84
C GLY A 45 -13.41 18.02 -6.85
N LYS A 46 -12.16 17.71 -6.51
CA LYS A 46 -11.39 18.41 -5.48
C LYS A 46 -10.12 19.02 -6.06
N LYS A 47 -9.68 20.13 -5.48
CA LYS A 47 -8.32 20.62 -5.67
C LYS A 47 -7.37 19.71 -4.89
N GLU A 48 -6.22 19.43 -5.47
CA GLU A 48 -5.16 18.67 -4.82
C GLU A 48 -4.23 19.65 -4.08
N LEU A 49 -4.41 19.73 -2.77
CA LEU A 49 -3.62 20.61 -1.88
C LEU A 49 -2.63 19.83 -1.02
N ARG A 50 -2.61 18.49 -1.13
CA ARG A 50 -1.77 17.65 -0.29
C ARG A 50 -0.33 17.72 -0.77
N GLU A 51 0.59 17.68 0.19
CA GLU A 51 1.99 17.46 -0.08
C GLU A 51 2.23 16.03 -0.59
N LYS A 52 3.40 15.85 -1.23
CA LYS A 52 3.86 14.54 -1.67
C LYS A 52 3.94 13.61 -0.45
N PRO A 53 3.36 12.39 -0.51
CA PRO A 53 3.52 11.41 0.54
C PRO A 53 4.98 11.18 0.88
N ARG A 54 5.27 10.96 2.16
CA ARG A 54 6.62 10.68 2.62
C ARG A 54 7.15 9.43 1.91
N ARG A 55 8.32 9.54 1.29
CA ARG A 55 9.05 8.37 0.78
C ARG A 55 9.70 7.65 1.95
N PHE A 56 9.41 6.36 2.08
CA PHE A 56 10.10 5.49 3.03
C PHE A 56 11.41 5.00 2.42
N ILE A 57 12.46 4.94 3.24
CA ILE A 57 13.71 4.27 2.88
C ILE A 57 13.49 2.76 3.00
N GLY A 58 14.19 1.95 2.19
CA GLY A 58 14.03 0.50 2.18
C GLY A 58 14.18 -0.10 3.57
N ASP A 59 15.19 0.34 4.33
CA ASP A 59 15.43 -0.12 5.69
C ASP A 59 14.27 0.21 6.64
N GLN A 60 13.64 1.39 6.51
CA GLN A 60 12.45 1.73 7.29
C GLN A 60 11.26 0.81 6.98
N ILE A 61 11.14 0.35 5.73
CA ILE A 61 10.13 -0.64 5.34
C ILE A 61 10.49 -2.01 5.92
N LEU A 62 11.76 -2.41 5.89
CA LEU A 62 12.22 -3.66 6.49
C LEU A 62 11.95 -3.70 7.99
N THR A 63 12.16 -2.59 8.72
CA THR A 63 11.80 -2.48 10.13
C THR A 63 10.29 -2.68 10.33
N GLN A 64 9.44 -2.02 9.54
CA GLN A 64 7.99 -2.22 9.62
C GLN A 64 7.57 -3.67 9.34
N LEU A 65 8.27 -4.35 8.44
CA LEU A 65 7.99 -5.75 8.09
C LEU A 65 8.49 -6.74 9.14
N ALA A 66 9.53 -6.39 9.91
CA ALA A 66 10.03 -7.21 11.01
C ALA A 66 9.00 -7.34 12.13
N ASP A 67 8.20 -6.29 12.35
CA ASP A 67 7.15 -6.25 13.37
C ASP A 67 5.85 -6.97 12.96
N ILE A 68 5.79 -7.51 11.73
CA ILE A 68 4.59 -8.21 11.26
C ILE A 68 4.59 -9.63 11.81
N PRO A 69 3.53 -10.05 12.51
CA PRO A 69 3.43 -11.42 13.01
C PRO A 69 3.44 -12.40 11.84
N ARG A 70 4.24 -13.46 11.96
CA ARG A 70 4.25 -14.57 11.01
C ARG A 70 2.89 -15.28 11.07
N ARG A 71 2.06 -15.10 10.05
CA ARG A 71 0.74 -15.73 9.94
C ARG A 71 0.83 -17.05 9.20
N THR A 72 0.15 -18.06 9.73
CA THR A 72 -0.05 -19.33 9.02
C THR A 72 -1.03 -19.13 7.86
N SER A 73 -0.58 -19.39 6.63
CA SER A 73 -1.44 -19.34 5.45
C SER A 73 -2.10 -20.69 5.21
N GLY A 74 -3.41 -20.71 5.03
CA GLY A 74 -4.12 -21.93 4.64
C GLY A 74 -5.60 -21.92 5.00
N LYS A 75 -6.39 -22.68 4.25
CA LYS A 75 -7.82 -22.89 4.52
C LYS A 75 -8.06 -24.00 5.56
N ALA A 76 -7.04 -24.50 6.25
CA ALA A 76 -7.20 -25.52 7.28
C ALA A 76 -8.16 -25.04 8.40
N PRO A 77 -9.06 -25.89 8.89
CA PRO A 77 -9.99 -25.52 9.97
C PRO A 77 -9.27 -25.16 11.28
N SER A 78 -8.07 -25.70 11.51
CA SER A 78 -7.19 -25.39 12.65
C SER A 78 -6.46 -24.04 12.54
N ASN A 79 -6.57 -23.33 11.42
CA ASN A 79 -5.87 -22.06 11.24
C ASN A 79 -6.54 -20.94 12.06
N VAL A 80 -5.93 -20.63 13.20
CA VAL A 80 -6.34 -19.56 14.13
C VAL A 80 -6.22 -18.16 13.51
N ASP A 81 -5.33 -17.95 12.53
CA ASP A 81 -5.12 -16.66 11.88
C ASP A 81 -6.27 -16.26 10.92
N LYS A 82 -7.18 -17.19 10.58
CA LYS A 82 -8.36 -16.90 9.73
C LYS A 82 -9.28 -15.83 10.30
N LYS A 83 -9.37 -15.72 11.63
CA LYS A 83 -10.27 -14.78 12.33
C LYS A 83 -9.53 -13.53 12.86
N ARG A 84 -8.20 -13.46 12.73
CA ARG A 84 -7.38 -12.40 13.32
C ARG A 84 -7.55 -11.08 12.55
N LYS A 85 -8.15 -10.08 13.23
CA LYS A 85 -8.26 -8.71 12.71
C LYS A 85 -6.88 -8.11 12.51
N GLN A 86 -6.73 -7.33 11.44
CA GLN A 86 -5.50 -6.63 11.10
C GLN A 86 -5.30 -5.49 12.13
N SER A 87 -4.15 -5.41 12.78
CA SER A 87 -3.88 -4.37 13.78
C SER A 87 -3.66 -3.01 13.10
N ALA A 88 -3.84 -1.92 13.86
CA ALA A 88 -3.57 -0.58 13.36
C ALA A 88 -2.11 -0.37 12.93
N ASN A 89 -1.18 -1.22 13.35
CA ASN A 89 0.23 -1.17 12.92
C ASN A 89 0.49 -1.96 11.64
N GLU A 90 -0.37 -2.92 11.28
CA GLU A 90 -0.29 -3.72 10.05
C GLU A 90 -0.84 -2.97 8.81
N LEU A 91 -0.75 -1.63 8.83
CA LEU A 91 -1.44 -0.66 7.98
C LEU A 91 -1.58 -1.11 6.52
N ASN A 92 -0.51 -1.65 5.92
CA ASN A 92 -0.49 -2.01 4.49
C ASN A 92 -0.02 -3.45 4.21
N TRP A 93 0.48 -4.12 5.24
CA TRP A 93 1.22 -5.37 5.09
C TRP A 93 0.45 -6.49 5.77
N SER A 94 0.25 -7.59 5.05
CA SER A 94 -0.45 -8.77 5.60
C SER A 94 0.47 -9.98 5.74
N LYS A 95 1.59 -9.96 5.01
CA LYS A 95 2.64 -10.98 4.98
C LYS A 95 3.95 -10.28 4.63
N LYS A 96 5.06 -10.95 4.97
CA LYS A 96 6.40 -10.62 4.49
C LYS A 96 6.78 -11.64 3.42
N SER A 97 6.87 -11.22 2.16
CA SER A 97 7.42 -12.03 1.07
C SER A 97 8.92 -12.30 1.24
N ILE A 98 9.40 -13.42 0.70
CA ILE A 98 10.84 -13.74 0.64
C ILE A 98 11.64 -12.69 -0.14
N LEU A 99 10.99 -11.93 -1.02
CA LEU A 99 11.65 -10.87 -1.80
C LEU A 99 12.22 -9.75 -0.92
N PHE A 100 11.67 -9.54 0.28
CA PHE A 100 12.19 -8.58 1.25
C PHE A 100 13.47 -9.07 1.94
N GLU A 101 13.85 -10.34 1.78
CA GLU A 101 15.07 -10.92 2.33
C GLU A 101 16.26 -10.80 1.35
N LEU A 102 16.01 -10.35 0.12
CA LEU A 102 17.06 -10.15 -0.87
C LEU A 102 18.02 -9.04 -0.40
N PRO A 103 19.35 -9.24 -0.45
CA PRO A 103 20.33 -8.33 0.14
C PRO A 103 20.38 -6.94 -0.52
N TYR A 104 19.81 -6.81 -1.72
CA TYR A 104 19.71 -5.55 -2.45
C TYR A 104 18.34 -4.88 -2.35
N TRP A 105 17.36 -5.51 -1.69
CA TRP A 105 15.97 -5.04 -1.72
C TRP A 105 15.82 -3.62 -1.16
N SER A 106 16.48 -3.32 -0.04
CA SER A 106 16.39 -1.98 0.57
C SER A 106 16.97 -0.87 -0.33
N LYS A 107 17.92 -1.23 -1.20
CA LYS A 107 18.59 -0.33 -2.15
C LYS A 107 17.77 -0.05 -3.41
N LEU A 108 16.67 -0.77 -3.64
CA LEU A 108 15.80 -0.55 -4.81
C LEU A 108 15.08 0.80 -4.73
N LEU A 109 15.15 1.56 -5.83
CA LEU A 109 14.41 2.82 -6.01
C LEU A 109 12.92 2.59 -6.26
N MET A 110 12.59 1.52 -6.98
CA MET A 110 11.22 1.08 -7.26
C MET A 110 10.96 -0.23 -6.52
N ARG A 111 10.17 -0.15 -5.45
CA ARG A 111 9.82 -1.30 -4.62
C ARG A 111 8.44 -1.78 -5.04
N HIS A 112 8.35 -2.94 -5.69
CA HIS A 112 7.07 -3.52 -6.06
C HIS A 112 6.42 -4.16 -4.83
N ASN A 113 5.21 -3.69 -4.45
CA ASN A 113 4.40 -4.34 -3.41
C ASN A 113 3.71 -5.56 -4.00
N LEU A 114 4.40 -6.71 -4.01
CA LEU A 114 3.80 -7.97 -4.44
C LEU A 114 2.83 -8.55 -3.39
N ASP A 115 2.90 -8.09 -2.13
CA ASP A 115 2.03 -8.52 -1.03
C ASP A 115 0.67 -7.80 -0.96
N ALA A 116 0.33 -6.95 -1.95
CA ALA A 116 -0.96 -6.25 -2.02
C ALA A 116 -2.11 -7.11 -2.62
N TYR A 117 -1.83 -8.35 -3.04
CA TYR A 117 -2.83 -9.24 -3.61
C TYR A 117 -3.72 -9.85 -2.52
N LYS A 118 -4.77 -9.11 -2.11
CA LYS A 118 -5.96 -9.74 -1.52
C LYS A 118 -6.78 -10.39 -2.64
N GLY A 119 -6.36 -11.57 -3.06
CA GLY A 119 -7.19 -12.48 -3.85
C GLY A 119 -8.19 -13.16 -2.93
N LYS A 120 -9.48 -12.78 -3.04
CA LYS A 120 -10.54 -13.75 -2.77
C LYS A 120 -10.52 -14.69 -3.97
N CYS A 121 -9.99 -15.90 -3.81
CA CYS A 121 -10.43 -16.97 -4.70
C CYS A 121 -11.94 -17.18 -4.46
N PRO A 122 -12.74 -17.35 -5.52
CA PRO A 122 -14.10 -17.86 -5.37
C PRO A 122 -14.11 -19.17 -4.57
#